data_AF-A0A914IPA6-F1
#
_entry.id   AF-A0A914IPA6-F1
#
_cell.length_a   1.000
_cell.length_b   1.000
_cell.length_c   1.000
_cell.angle_alpha   90.00
_cell.angle_beta   90.00
_cell.angle_gamma   90.00
#
_symmetry.space_group_name_H-M   'P 1'
#
loop_
_entity.id
_entity.type
_entity.pdbx_description
1 polymer ?
#
loop_
_entity_poly.entity_id
_entity_poly.type
_entity_poly.pdbx_seq_one_letter_code
_entity_poly.pdbx_strand_id
1 'polypeptide(L)'
;FFRYVALWYKHGKPIHGRAWNNGGVVECSFPYLKAELTGAADLGGQIQVLQYKGDHRSLGYWYNWIKYKDRFEGDNREMLKCGDSFPILWLNRPGGALLGYVDNKTEIAYFSHDKIAEQITGTALADMMIIVREYKGGPPGCQCPDCAKEPPKKIVRVMLNEWIDKRAGDPWPEEKLVRALDRS
;
A
#
# COMPACT_ATOMS: atom_id res chain seq x y z
N PHE A 1 -1.57 -13.05 -4.30
CA PHE A 1 -0.42 -12.31 -4.88
C PHE A 1 -0.13 -11.12 -3.99
N PHE A 2 1.06 -11.10 -3.37
CA PHE A 2 1.49 -10.01 -2.50
C PHE A 2 2.04 -8.86 -3.35
N ARG A 3 1.56 -7.64 -3.10
CA ARG A 3 2.04 -6.42 -3.76
C ARG A 3 2.27 -5.37 -2.69
N TYR A 4 3.41 -4.70 -2.77
CA TYR A 4 3.82 -3.67 -1.83
C TYR A 4 3.82 -2.31 -2.53
N VAL A 5 3.49 -1.25 -1.79
CA VAL A 5 3.57 0.14 -2.28
C VAL A 5 5.04 0.51 -2.44
N ALA A 6 5.42 0.90 -3.65
CA ALA A 6 6.77 1.30 -3.97
C ALA A 6 6.80 2.73 -4.51
N LEU A 7 7.95 3.39 -4.37
CA LEU A 7 8.22 4.74 -4.82
C LEU A 7 9.57 4.76 -5.54
N TRP A 8 9.61 5.46 -6.67
CA TRP A 8 10.80 5.68 -7.46
C TRP A 8 10.87 7.15 -7.89
N TYR A 9 12.08 7.65 -8.13
CA TYR A 9 12.31 9.02 -8.58
C TYR A 9 12.96 9.05 -9.95
N LYS A 10 12.40 9.85 -10.86
CA LYS A 10 13.00 10.13 -12.17
C LYS A 10 13.16 11.63 -12.35
N HIS A 11 14.41 12.08 -12.47
CA HIS A 11 14.75 13.52 -12.59
C HIS A 11 14.09 14.39 -11.51
N GLY A 12 14.11 13.92 -10.25
CA GLY A 12 13.50 14.61 -9.10
C GLY A 12 11.99 14.48 -8.99
N LYS A 13 11.30 13.81 -9.92
CA LYS A 13 9.85 13.58 -9.85
C LYS A 13 9.53 12.24 -9.19
N PRO A 14 8.72 12.20 -8.11
CA PRO A 14 8.27 10.98 -7.46
C PRO A 14 7.21 10.26 -8.31
N ILE A 15 7.32 8.94 -8.42
CA ILE A 15 6.40 8.06 -9.14
C ILE A 15 6.14 6.84 -8.26
N HIS A 16 4.90 6.67 -7.79
CA HIS A 16 4.52 5.43 -7.11
C HIS A 16 4.32 4.29 -8.12
N GLY A 17 4.54 3.07 -7.65
CA GLY A 17 4.36 1.83 -8.38
C GLY A 17 4.20 0.67 -7.42
N ARG A 18 4.63 -0.51 -7.85
CA ARG A 18 4.54 -1.72 -7.02
C ARG A 18 5.86 -2.45 -6.91
N ALA A 19 6.01 -3.15 -5.80
CA ALA A 19 7.01 -4.18 -5.62
C ALA A 19 6.36 -5.52 -5.29
N TRP A 20 7.06 -6.62 -5.56
CA TRP A 20 6.68 -7.97 -5.15
C TRP A 20 7.93 -8.80 -4.84
N ASN A 21 7.71 -9.91 -4.14
CA ASN A 21 8.75 -10.87 -3.83
C ASN A 21 8.85 -11.90 -4.98
N ASN A 22 10.03 -12.05 -5.55
CA ASN A 22 10.38 -13.18 -6.40
C ASN A 22 11.64 -13.87 -5.82
N GLY A 23 11.52 -15.11 -5.35
CA GLY A 23 12.65 -15.86 -4.81
C GLY A 23 13.33 -15.24 -3.57
N GLY A 24 12.61 -14.42 -2.79
CA GLY A 24 13.15 -13.73 -1.61
C GLY A 24 13.77 -12.37 -1.90
N VAL A 25 13.78 -11.92 -3.16
CA VAL A 25 14.30 -10.60 -3.56
C VAL A 25 13.19 -9.70 -4.10
N VAL A 26 13.45 -8.40 -4.11
CA VAL A 26 12.51 -7.39 -4.56
C VAL A 26 12.54 -7.29 -6.08
N GLU A 27 11.39 -7.50 -6.69
CA GLU A 27 11.09 -7.05 -8.05
C GLU A 27 10.09 -5.90 -7.98
N CYS A 28 10.02 -5.11 -9.05
CA CYS A 28 9.18 -3.92 -9.10
C CYS A 28 8.79 -3.53 -10.52
N SER A 29 7.77 -2.68 -10.59
CA SER A 29 7.24 -2.14 -11.85
C SER A 29 6.69 -0.75 -11.62
N PHE A 30 7.10 0.19 -12.48
CA PHE A 30 6.68 1.59 -12.47
C PHE A 30 6.21 2.03 -13.86
N PRO A 31 5.09 2.75 -13.97
CA PRO A 31 4.68 3.36 -15.21
C PRO A 31 5.46 4.67 -15.43
N TYR A 32 6.13 4.78 -16.57
CA TYR A 32 6.80 6.01 -17.00
C TYR A 32 6.50 6.32 -18.46
N LEU A 33 5.89 7.48 -18.70
CA LEU A 33 5.35 7.86 -20.01
C LEU A 33 4.33 6.82 -20.51
N LYS A 34 4.70 6.02 -21.51
CA LYS A 34 3.87 4.95 -22.10
C LYS A 34 4.45 3.55 -21.88
N ALA A 35 5.55 3.45 -21.14
CA ALA A 35 6.26 2.20 -20.92
C ALA A 35 6.14 1.76 -19.46
N GLU A 36 6.16 0.45 -19.25
CA GLU A 36 6.47 -0.14 -17.96
C GLU A 36 7.99 -0.27 -17.83
N LEU A 37 8.53 0.26 -16.73
CA LEU A 37 9.93 0.09 -16.38
C LEU A 37 10.06 -0.99 -15.31
N THR A 38 10.84 -2.01 -15.63
CA THR A 38 11.18 -3.12 -14.73
C THR A 38 12.69 -3.33 -14.76
N GLY A 39 13.29 -3.55 -13.59
CA GLY A 39 14.71 -3.88 -13.49
C GLY A 39 15.65 -2.71 -13.17
N ALA A 40 16.85 -3.08 -12.73
CA ALA A 40 17.81 -2.15 -12.15
C ALA A 40 18.37 -1.13 -13.15
N ALA A 41 18.53 -1.52 -14.43
CA ALA A 41 19.09 -0.64 -15.46
C ALA A 41 18.21 0.58 -15.74
N ASP A 42 16.88 0.39 -15.80
CA ASP A 42 15.93 1.47 -16.05
C ASP A 42 15.70 2.36 -14.81
N LEU A 43 15.73 1.72 -13.64
CA LEU A 43 15.35 2.35 -12.36
C LEU A 43 16.54 2.94 -11.58
N GLY A 44 17.78 2.71 -12.03
CA GLY A 44 18.97 3.26 -11.37
C GLY A 44 19.37 2.53 -10.08
N GLY A 45 19.02 1.26 -9.97
CA GLY A 45 19.52 0.33 -8.93
C GLY A 45 18.79 0.32 -7.59
N GLN A 46 18.01 1.35 -7.24
CA GLN A 46 17.26 1.37 -5.97
C GLN A 46 15.87 1.99 -6.09
N ILE A 47 14.95 1.48 -5.27
CA ILE A 47 13.59 1.98 -5.09
C ILE A 47 13.32 2.10 -3.59
N GLN A 48 12.23 2.78 -3.24
CA GLN A 48 11.74 2.82 -1.86
C GLN A 48 10.46 1.97 -1.77
N VAL A 49 10.28 1.27 -0.65
CA VAL A 49 9.05 0.53 -0.33
C VAL A 49 8.44 1.17 0.90
N LEU A 50 7.13 1.42 0.87
CA LEU A 50 6.41 2.02 1.99
C LEU A 50 6.54 1.12 3.23
N GLN A 51 7.00 1.69 4.33
CA GLN A 51 7.17 0.99 5.59
C GLN A 51 6.23 1.57 6.65
N TYR A 52 5.66 0.68 7.46
CA TYR A 52 4.96 1.02 8.69
C TYR A 52 5.57 0.19 9.81
N LYS A 53 6.53 0.78 10.53
CA LYS A 53 7.27 0.12 11.62
C LYS A 53 6.99 0.86 12.92
N GLY A 54 6.19 0.25 13.78
CA GLY A 54 5.64 0.89 14.99
C GLY A 54 4.12 0.79 14.99
N ASP A 55 3.48 1.72 15.70
CA ASP A 55 2.03 1.80 15.83
C ASP A 55 1.55 3.26 15.85
N HIS A 56 0.24 3.46 15.91
CA HIS A 56 -0.35 4.82 15.92
C HIS A 56 0.07 5.66 17.13
N ARG A 57 0.53 5.04 18.23
CA ARG A 57 1.00 5.75 19.43
C ARG A 57 2.40 6.29 19.24
N SER A 58 3.27 5.51 18.62
CA SER A 58 4.67 5.88 18.35
C SER A 58 4.83 6.74 17.09
N LEU A 59 4.01 6.51 16.06
CA LEU A 59 4.07 7.21 14.78
C LEU A 59 3.11 8.40 14.69
N GLY A 60 2.09 8.45 15.55
CA GLY A 60 1.02 9.45 15.52
C GLY A 60 -0.01 9.25 14.40
N TYR A 61 0.11 8.19 13.60
CA TYR A 61 -0.83 7.86 12.53
C TYR A 61 -0.88 6.35 12.26
N TRP A 62 -1.91 5.90 11.56
CA TRP A 62 -1.98 4.57 10.93
C TRP A 62 -2.47 4.69 9.48
N TYR A 63 -2.14 3.72 8.63
CA TYR A 63 -2.57 3.72 7.23
C TYR A 63 -3.94 3.06 7.07
N ASN A 64 -4.85 3.76 6.40
CA ASN A 64 -6.17 3.27 6.05
C ASN A 64 -6.37 3.32 4.53
N TRP A 65 -6.88 2.24 3.96
CA TRP A 65 -7.26 2.22 2.55
C TRP A 65 -8.72 2.68 2.42
N ILE A 66 -8.95 3.76 1.68
CA ILE A 66 -10.28 4.30 1.41
C ILE A 66 -10.55 4.34 -0.08
N LYS A 67 -11.82 4.44 -0.49
CA LYS A 67 -12.14 4.63 -1.90
C LYS A 67 -11.70 6.02 -2.36
N TYR A 68 -11.26 6.12 -3.59
CA TYR A 68 -10.83 7.39 -4.19
C TYR A 68 -11.93 8.46 -4.14
N LYS A 69 -13.20 8.10 -4.34
CA LYS A 69 -14.31 9.05 -4.27
C LYS A 69 -14.51 9.64 -2.87
N ASP A 70 -14.14 8.92 -1.82
CA ASP A 70 -14.32 9.34 -0.43
C ASP A 70 -13.15 10.22 0.05
N ARG A 71 -12.19 10.57 -0.82
CA ARG A 71 -10.94 11.29 -0.46
C ARG A 71 -11.13 12.69 0.13
N PHE A 72 -12.30 13.29 -0.08
CA PHE A 72 -12.66 14.61 0.46
C PHE A 72 -13.48 14.52 1.76
N GLU A 73 -13.93 13.32 2.12
CA GLU A 73 -14.68 13.11 3.35
C GLU A 73 -13.74 13.02 4.57
N GLY A 74 -14.28 13.07 5.78
CA GLY A 74 -13.57 12.77 7.03
C GLY A 74 -12.61 13.86 7.53
N ASP A 75 -12.58 14.02 8.85
CA ASP A 75 -11.69 14.97 9.53
C ASP A 75 -10.47 14.27 10.11
N ASN A 76 -9.35 14.97 10.24
CA ASN A 76 -8.12 14.48 10.89
C ASN A 76 -7.47 13.30 10.16
N ARG A 77 -7.48 13.35 8.83
CA ARG A 77 -6.74 12.43 7.97
C ARG A 77 -6.04 13.17 6.85
N GLU A 78 -4.97 12.59 6.33
CA GLU A 78 -4.20 13.15 5.22
C GLU A 78 -3.92 12.09 4.16
N MET A 79 -4.15 12.43 2.88
CA MET A 79 -3.81 11.54 1.78
C MET A 79 -2.30 11.31 1.70
N LEU A 80 -1.89 10.03 1.67
CA LEU A 80 -0.48 9.68 1.48
C LEU A 80 -0.06 10.10 0.07
N LYS A 81 0.94 10.98 -0.03
CA LYS A 81 1.50 11.43 -1.31
C LYS A 81 2.98 11.78 -1.18
N CYS A 82 3.66 11.79 -2.33
CA CYS A 82 4.98 12.38 -2.50
C CYS A 82 4.91 13.32 -3.70
N GLY A 83 5.08 14.63 -3.47
CA GLY A 83 4.81 15.64 -4.49
C GLY A 83 3.37 15.51 -5.03
N ASP A 84 3.25 15.41 -6.35
CA ASP A 84 1.97 15.21 -7.04
C ASP A 84 1.59 13.72 -7.21
N SER A 85 2.42 12.77 -6.76
CA SER A 85 2.14 11.34 -6.91
C SER A 85 1.56 10.74 -5.64
N PHE A 86 0.45 10.00 -5.74
CA PHE A 86 -0.07 9.17 -4.65
C PHE A 86 -0.47 7.78 -5.14
N PRO A 87 -0.32 6.73 -4.30
CA PRO A 87 -0.61 5.36 -4.69
C PRO A 87 -2.11 5.12 -4.86
N ILE A 88 -2.48 4.34 -5.87
CA ILE A 88 -3.85 3.91 -6.13
C ILE A 88 -3.89 2.44 -6.51
N LEU A 89 -4.81 1.70 -5.90
CA LEU A 89 -5.02 0.27 -6.09
C LEU A 89 -6.33 0.03 -6.84
N TRP A 90 -6.22 -0.49 -8.05
CA TRP A 90 -7.35 -1.01 -8.80
C TRP A 90 -7.66 -2.43 -8.34
N LEU A 91 -8.38 -2.53 -7.23
CA LEU A 91 -8.63 -3.81 -6.53
C LEU A 91 -9.41 -4.82 -7.39
N ASN A 92 -10.45 -4.35 -8.09
CA ASN A 92 -11.37 -5.19 -8.86
C ASN A 92 -11.03 -5.24 -10.36
N ARG A 93 -9.75 -5.05 -10.74
CA ARG A 93 -9.32 -5.11 -12.14
C ARG A 93 -9.52 -6.52 -12.71
N PRO A 94 -10.10 -6.68 -13.92
CA PRO A 94 -10.09 -7.96 -14.63
C PRO A 94 -8.65 -8.49 -14.79
N GLY A 95 -8.43 -9.77 -14.51
CA GLY A 95 -7.08 -10.36 -14.52
C GLY A 95 -6.24 -10.10 -13.26
N GLY A 96 -6.81 -9.44 -12.24
CA GLY A 96 -6.22 -9.30 -10.91
C GLY A 96 -5.82 -7.87 -10.56
N ALA A 97 -5.87 -7.57 -9.26
CA ALA A 97 -5.63 -6.23 -8.73
C ALA A 97 -4.29 -5.64 -9.16
N LEU A 98 -4.25 -4.34 -9.45
CA LEU A 98 -3.04 -3.66 -9.93
C LEU A 98 -2.82 -2.37 -9.14
N LEU A 99 -1.58 -2.16 -8.67
CA LEU A 99 -1.17 -0.97 -7.93
C LEU A 99 -0.35 -0.06 -8.85
N GLY A 100 -0.70 1.22 -8.84
CA GLY A 100 -0.09 2.28 -9.64
C GLY A 100 -0.11 3.60 -8.88
N TYR A 101 -0.17 4.72 -9.60
CA TYR A 101 -0.23 6.05 -9.00
C TYR A 101 -1.20 6.97 -9.72
N VAL A 102 -1.69 7.98 -9.02
CA VAL A 102 -2.38 9.13 -9.61
C VAL A 102 -1.47 10.33 -9.60
N ASP A 103 -1.44 11.07 -10.71
CA ASP A 103 -0.90 12.42 -10.77
C ASP A 103 -1.97 13.42 -10.32
N ASN A 104 -1.74 14.06 -9.18
CA ASN A 104 -2.65 15.01 -8.53
C ASN A 104 -2.91 16.28 -9.36
N LYS A 105 -2.09 16.58 -10.37
CA LYS A 105 -2.32 17.73 -11.27
C LYS A 105 -3.27 17.40 -12.40
N THR A 106 -3.18 16.20 -12.94
CA THR A 106 -3.94 15.76 -14.13
C THR A 106 -5.14 14.89 -13.77
N GLU A 107 -5.19 14.37 -12.55
CA GLU A 107 -6.15 13.37 -12.09
C GLU A 107 -6.20 12.11 -12.99
N ILE A 108 -5.04 11.73 -13.54
CA ILE A 108 -4.85 10.50 -14.31
C ILE A 108 -4.16 9.46 -13.44
N ALA A 109 -4.75 8.28 -13.37
CA ALA A 109 -4.12 7.10 -12.78
C ALA A 109 -3.31 6.34 -13.83
N TYR A 110 -2.10 5.93 -13.48
CA TYR A 110 -1.18 5.17 -14.33
C TYR A 110 -0.90 3.82 -13.70
N PHE A 111 -1.02 2.76 -14.50
CA PHE A 111 -0.77 1.38 -14.10
C PHE A 111 0.17 0.70 -15.08
N SER A 112 1.31 0.20 -14.60
CA SER A 112 2.27 -0.53 -15.43
C SER A 112 1.95 -2.02 -15.48
N HIS A 113 1.87 -2.62 -16.66
CA HIS A 113 1.81 -4.07 -16.83
C HIS A 113 2.12 -4.42 -18.29
N ASP A 114 2.55 -5.65 -18.58
CA ASP A 114 2.75 -6.15 -19.94
C ASP A 114 3.51 -5.17 -20.87
N LYS A 115 4.54 -4.50 -20.32
CA LYS A 115 5.39 -3.50 -20.99
C LYS A 115 4.70 -2.17 -21.34
N ILE A 116 3.46 -1.96 -20.90
CA ILE A 116 2.68 -0.73 -21.12
C ILE A 116 2.44 0.05 -19.83
N ALA A 117 2.11 1.33 -19.98
CA ALA A 117 1.51 2.15 -18.93
C ALA A 117 0.05 2.48 -19.29
N GLU A 118 -0.89 1.74 -18.71
CA GLU A 118 -2.33 1.92 -18.85
C GLU A 118 -2.77 3.18 -18.09
N GLN A 119 -3.62 4.01 -18.69
CA GLN A 119 -4.12 5.26 -18.12
C GLN A 119 -5.62 5.17 -17.88
N ILE A 120 -6.05 5.49 -16.66
CA ILE A 120 -7.46 5.52 -16.26
C ILE A 120 -7.75 6.91 -15.68
N THR A 121 -8.92 7.48 -15.99
CA THR A 121 -9.33 8.81 -15.50
C THR A 121 -10.82 8.86 -15.23
N GLY A 122 -11.27 9.97 -14.63
CA GLY A 122 -12.68 10.26 -14.38
C GLY A 122 -13.34 9.30 -13.40
N THR A 123 -14.60 8.98 -13.64
CA THR A 123 -15.46 8.21 -12.72
C THR A 123 -15.00 6.76 -12.53
N ALA A 124 -14.20 6.22 -13.47
CA ALA A 124 -13.63 4.87 -13.35
C ALA A 124 -12.71 4.72 -12.13
N LEU A 125 -12.16 5.82 -11.60
CA LEU A 125 -11.31 5.82 -10.41
C LEU A 125 -12.11 5.66 -9.11
N ALA A 126 -13.42 5.93 -9.11
CA ALA A 126 -14.21 6.18 -7.91
C ALA A 126 -14.12 5.08 -6.83
N ASP A 127 -14.17 3.80 -7.24
CA ASP A 127 -14.11 2.65 -6.33
C ASP A 127 -12.70 2.01 -6.24
N MET A 128 -11.68 2.63 -6.86
CA MET A 128 -10.29 2.27 -6.59
C MET A 128 -9.87 2.75 -5.20
N MET A 129 -8.87 2.11 -4.62
CA MET A 129 -8.45 2.38 -3.24
C MET A 129 -7.21 3.27 -3.21
N ILE A 130 -7.18 4.27 -2.34
CA ILE A 130 -6.01 5.08 -2.02
C ILE A 130 -5.67 4.96 -0.53
N ILE A 131 -4.49 5.41 -0.14
CA ILE A 131 -4.04 5.40 1.25
C ILE A 131 -4.22 6.78 1.87
N VAL A 132 -4.83 6.81 3.06
CA VAL A 132 -4.81 7.97 3.96
C VAL A 132 -4.07 7.62 5.25
N ARG A 133 -3.47 8.62 5.86
CA ARG A 133 -2.96 8.61 7.23
C ARG A 133 -4.07 9.08 8.16
N GLU A 134 -4.50 8.23 9.07
CA GLU A 134 -5.48 8.54 10.10
C GLU A 134 -4.75 8.99 11.36
N TYR A 135 -5.03 10.21 11.86
CA TYR A 135 -4.32 10.78 13.02
C TYR A 135 -5.06 10.62 14.35
N LYS A 136 -6.28 10.09 14.33
CA LYS A 136 -7.09 9.92 15.53
C LYS A 136 -7.48 8.46 15.73
N GLY A 137 -7.40 8.02 16.98
CA GLY A 137 -7.64 6.63 17.36
C GLY A 137 -6.60 5.67 16.80
N GLY A 138 -6.87 4.37 16.93
CA GLY A 138 -6.10 3.30 16.33
C GLY A 138 -6.86 2.56 15.22
N PRO A 139 -6.17 1.67 14.50
CA PRO A 139 -6.82 0.82 13.49
C PRO A 139 -7.88 -0.08 14.13
N PRO A 140 -8.91 -0.52 13.37
CA PRO A 140 -9.89 -1.48 13.85
C PRO A 140 -9.21 -2.74 14.41
N GLY A 141 -9.58 -3.16 15.62
CA GLY A 141 -9.00 -4.33 16.28
C GLY A 141 -7.68 -4.08 17.01
N CYS A 142 -7.20 -2.83 17.10
CA CYS A 142 -6.02 -2.49 17.90
C CYS A 142 -6.22 -2.85 19.38
N GLN A 143 -5.25 -3.55 19.97
CA GLN A 143 -5.28 -4.01 21.36
C GLN A 143 -4.40 -3.18 22.30
N CYS A 144 -3.96 -1.99 21.88
CA CYS A 144 -3.13 -1.14 22.72
C CYS A 144 -3.92 -0.60 23.93
N PRO A 145 -3.24 -0.19 25.02
CA PRO A 145 -3.90 0.34 26.22
C PRO A 145 -4.82 1.54 25.99
N ASP A 146 -4.58 2.33 24.93
CA ASP A 146 -5.40 3.50 24.62
C ASP A 146 -6.70 3.07 23.92
N CYS A 147 -6.60 2.23 22.88
CA CYS A 147 -7.75 1.69 22.16
C CYS A 147 -8.62 0.78 23.03
N ALA A 148 -8.03 0.05 23.99
CA ALA A 148 -8.77 -0.82 24.91
C ALA A 148 -9.71 -0.05 25.86
N LYS A 149 -9.47 1.25 26.07
CA LYS A 149 -10.33 2.12 26.89
C LYS A 149 -11.47 2.73 26.10
N GLU A 150 -11.42 2.70 24.76
CA GLU A 150 -12.48 3.25 23.94
C GLU A 150 -13.75 2.39 24.03
N PRO A 151 -14.95 2.99 23.88
CA PRO A 151 -16.19 2.23 23.76
C PRO A 151 -16.09 1.19 22.63
N PRO A 152 -16.60 -0.03 22.85
CA PRO A 152 -16.51 -1.09 21.85
C PRO A 152 -17.22 -0.67 20.56
N LYS A 153 -16.45 -0.62 19.47
CA LYS A 153 -16.96 -0.37 18.12
C LYS A 153 -17.38 -1.71 17.50
N LYS A 154 -18.37 -1.69 16.61
CA LYS A 154 -18.74 -2.88 15.82
C LYS A 154 -17.60 -3.19 14.84
N ILE A 155 -16.81 -4.21 15.14
CA ILE A 155 -15.68 -4.64 14.30
C ILE A 155 -16.18 -5.71 13.33
N VAL A 156 -15.91 -5.53 12.05
CA VAL A 156 -16.10 -6.59 11.04
C VAL A 156 -15.03 -7.64 11.27
N ARG A 157 -15.43 -8.92 11.40
CA ARG A 157 -14.46 -10.02 11.58
C ARG A 157 -13.52 -10.08 10.38
N VAL A 158 -12.23 -10.26 10.66
CA VAL A 158 -11.22 -10.46 9.63
C VAL A 158 -11.48 -11.80 8.96
N MET A 159 -11.67 -11.77 7.64
CA MET A 159 -11.94 -12.96 6.81
C MET A 159 -10.75 -13.35 5.92
N LEU A 160 -9.65 -12.60 6.01
CA LEU A 160 -8.42 -12.84 5.25
C LEU A 160 -7.37 -13.49 6.16
N ASN A 161 -6.55 -14.36 5.60
CA ASN A 161 -5.39 -14.89 6.30
C ASN A 161 -4.44 -13.73 6.63
N GLU A 162 -3.92 -13.74 7.86
CA GLU A 162 -2.91 -12.79 8.31
C GLU A 162 -1.52 -13.31 7.95
N TRP A 163 -0.73 -12.45 7.29
CA TRP A 163 0.64 -12.75 6.88
C TRP A 163 1.58 -11.68 7.44
N ILE A 164 2.73 -12.11 7.95
CA ILE A 164 3.76 -11.22 8.50
C ILE A 164 5.00 -11.30 7.60
N ASP A 165 5.50 -10.16 7.15
CA ASP A 165 6.73 -10.08 6.37
C ASP A 165 7.97 -10.16 7.29
N LYS A 166 8.79 -11.18 7.07
CA LYS A 166 10.08 -11.42 7.75
C LYS A 166 11.11 -11.91 6.74
N ARG A 167 12.39 -11.69 7.02
CA ARG A 167 13.50 -12.29 6.28
C ARG A 167 14.05 -13.48 7.06
N ALA A 168 14.63 -14.45 6.33
CA ALA A 168 15.39 -15.53 6.96
C ALA A 168 16.53 -14.95 7.80
N GLY A 169 16.66 -15.41 9.04
CA GLY A 169 17.65 -14.91 10.00
C GLY A 169 17.19 -13.72 10.85
N ASP A 170 16.02 -13.12 10.59
CA ASP A 170 15.41 -12.17 11.53
C ASP A 170 15.07 -12.88 12.87
N PRO A 171 15.01 -12.15 14.00
CA PRO A 171 14.55 -12.69 15.27
C PRO A 171 13.16 -13.34 15.16
N TRP A 172 12.95 -14.40 15.95
CA TRP A 172 11.69 -15.13 15.99
C TRP A 172 10.52 -14.19 16.30
N PRO A 173 9.37 -14.31 15.61
CA PRO A 173 8.20 -13.47 15.85
C PRO A 173 7.65 -13.63 17.27
N GLU A 174 7.16 -12.54 17.86
CA GLU A 174 6.45 -12.58 19.14
C GLU A 174 4.96 -12.93 18.94
N GLU A 175 4.47 -12.77 17.71
CA GLU A 175 3.10 -13.05 17.30
C GLU A 175 2.80 -14.56 17.26
N LYS A 176 1.53 -14.92 17.45
CA LYS A 176 1.10 -16.32 17.39
C LYS A 176 1.21 -16.86 15.97
N LEU A 177 2.02 -17.90 15.78
CA LEU A 177 2.21 -18.57 14.49
C LEU A 177 1.36 -19.84 14.35
N VAL A 178 1.09 -20.24 13.11
CA VAL A 178 0.42 -21.50 12.80
C VAL A 178 1.45 -22.64 12.85
N ARG A 179 1.25 -23.58 13.77
CA ARG A 179 2.09 -24.78 13.91
C ARG A 179 1.54 -25.92 13.06
N ALA A 180 2.41 -26.63 12.35
CA ALA A 180 2.04 -27.79 11.56
C ALA A 180 1.34 -28.85 12.44
N LEU A 181 0.13 -29.26 12.05
CA LEU A 181 -0.71 -30.24 12.77
C LEU A 181 -0.98 -29.92 14.25
N ASP A 182 -0.69 -28.69 14.68
CA ASP A 182 -0.72 -28.25 16.07
C ASP A 182 0.00 -29.19 17.07
N ARG A 183 1.08 -29.84 16.63
CA ARG A 183 1.88 -30.76 17.47
C ARG A 183 3.36 -30.75 17.06
N SER A 184 4.20 -31.38 17.90
CA SER A 184 5.57 -31.77 17.55
C SER A 184 5.61 -33.06 16.74
#